data_AF-A0A7K7SFM1-F1
#
_entry.id   AF-A0A7K7SFM1-F1
#
_cell.length_a   1.000
_cell.length_b   1.000
_cell.length_c   1.000
_cell.angle_alpha   90.00
_cell.angle_beta   90.00
_cell.angle_gamma   90.00
#
_symmetry.space_group_name_H-M   'P 1'
#
loop_
_entity.id
_entity.type
_entity.pdbx_description
1 polymer ?
#
loop_
_entity_poly.entity_id
_entity_poly.type
_entity_poly.pdbx_seq_one_letter_code
_entity_poly.pdbx_strand_id
1 'polypeptide(L)'
;RRSTSPESVSPHILCSFSSCSSWLPQRVPLRGSHWQSSVLTPRTSLPVRAQPKKKKKVDVRKEQAQKDRMKKKLKKLEKAPLELIPIEDFVTPLKYSDSSRVRSLPPLSPEETERRALLLKKWCLFKQKQDEAEKKAIQSLVESQQEALKELRLESEELYQAAILRDEGLFPFERDGPSYTPPIPGYDPPEGKCVDITKVYTQ
;
A
#
# COMPACT_ATOMS: atom_id res chain seq x y z
N ARG A 1 37.24 22.01 33.67
CA ARG A 1 36.88 21.42 32.35
C ARG A 1 35.38 21.15 32.39
N ARG A 2 34.58 22.19 32.15
CA ARG A 2 33.84 22.47 30.89
C ARG A 2 32.85 21.34 30.58
N SER A 3 31.69 21.41 31.23
CA SER A 3 30.45 20.73 30.87
C SER A 3 29.81 21.49 29.69
N THR A 4 29.46 20.76 28.64
CA THR A 4 28.75 21.26 27.46
C THR A 4 27.47 20.47 27.29
N SER A 5 26.34 21.11 27.50
CA SER A 5 25.00 20.71 27.07
C SER A 5 24.70 21.41 25.75
N PRO A 6 24.15 20.71 24.73
CA PRO A 6 23.49 21.35 23.60
C PRO A 6 21.96 21.20 23.69
N GLU A 7 21.28 21.88 22.76
CA GLU A 7 19.83 21.88 22.47
C GLU A 7 19.01 22.93 23.22
N SER A 8 18.01 23.58 22.63
CA SER A 8 17.60 23.78 21.23
C SER A 8 16.55 24.90 21.24
N VAL A 9 16.46 25.61 20.12
CA VAL A 9 15.54 26.74 19.87
C VAL A 9 14.31 26.21 19.14
N SER A 10 13.09 26.65 19.51
CA SER A 10 11.92 26.79 18.61
C SER A 10 10.66 27.35 19.31
N PRO A 11 9.67 27.90 18.55
CA PRO A 11 9.00 29.15 18.89
C PRO A 11 7.50 29.01 19.23
N HIS A 12 6.97 30.04 19.92
CA HIS A 12 5.54 30.24 20.09
C HIS A 12 4.94 31.09 18.97
N ILE A 13 3.99 30.49 18.25
CA ILE A 13 2.60 30.95 17.99
C ILE A 13 2.42 32.41 17.55
N LEU A 14 1.79 32.62 16.38
CA LEU A 14 0.49 33.29 16.30
C LEU A 14 -0.19 33.11 14.94
N CYS A 15 -1.42 32.65 15.05
CA CYS A 15 -2.44 32.47 14.02
C CYS A 15 -3.01 33.83 13.61
N SER A 16 -3.39 34.02 12.34
CA SER A 16 -4.36 35.04 11.94
C SER A 16 -5.09 34.63 10.67
N PHE A 17 -6.38 34.36 10.86
CA PHE A 17 -7.42 34.06 9.88
C PHE A 17 -8.11 35.37 9.48
N SER A 18 -8.27 35.66 8.19
CA SER A 18 -9.19 36.67 7.61
C SER A 18 -8.97 36.70 6.08
N SER A 19 -9.91 36.80 5.15
CA SER A 19 -11.37 36.86 5.12
C SER A 19 -11.79 36.63 3.66
N CYS A 20 -13.05 36.27 3.45
CA CYS A 20 -13.73 36.17 2.17
C CYS A 20 -13.55 37.40 1.26
N SER A 21 -13.51 37.18 -0.06
CA SER A 21 -14.31 38.00 -0.98
C SER A 21 -14.56 37.30 -2.32
N SER A 22 -15.84 37.28 -2.68
CA SER A 22 -16.48 36.80 -3.88
C SER A 22 -16.14 37.66 -5.11
N TRP A 23 -15.80 37.04 -6.23
CA TRP A 23 -15.62 37.72 -7.51
C TRP A 23 -16.78 37.40 -8.45
N LEU A 24 -17.65 38.38 -8.68
CA LEU A 24 -18.60 38.45 -9.79
C LEU A 24 -18.07 39.43 -10.85
N PRO A 25 -18.12 39.13 -12.16
CA PRO A 25 -17.75 40.11 -13.19
C PRO A 25 -18.92 41.05 -13.53
N GLN A 26 -18.68 42.36 -13.41
CA GLN A 26 -19.56 43.42 -13.92
C GLN A 26 -19.41 43.61 -15.44
N ARG A 27 -20.54 43.93 -16.09
CA ARG A 27 -20.68 44.25 -17.52
C ARG A 27 -20.01 45.58 -17.88
N VAL A 28 -19.36 45.64 -19.05
CA VAL A 28 -18.86 46.88 -19.67
C VAL A 28 -19.96 47.49 -20.57
N PRO A 29 -20.18 48.82 -20.59
CA PRO A 29 -21.17 49.46 -21.46
C PRO A 29 -20.62 49.73 -22.87
N LEU A 30 -21.49 49.54 -23.86
CA LEU A 30 -21.28 49.89 -25.27
C LEU A 30 -21.53 51.40 -25.46
N ARG A 31 -20.56 52.15 -26.01
CA ARG A 31 -20.73 53.55 -26.39
C ARG A 31 -21.02 53.61 -27.89
N GLY A 32 -22.23 54.05 -28.26
CA GLY A 32 -22.64 54.28 -29.65
C GLY A 32 -22.26 55.68 -30.12
N SER A 33 -21.74 55.79 -31.34
CA SER A 33 -21.55 57.06 -32.05
C SER A 33 -22.63 57.22 -33.12
N HIS A 34 -23.50 58.22 -32.94
CA HIS A 34 -24.37 58.76 -33.97
C HIS A 34 -23.57 59.59 -35.00
N TRP A 35 -24.05 59.64 -36.24
CA TRP A 35 -23.46 60.32 -37.41
C TRP A 35 -22.24 59.63 -38.04
N GLN A 36 -22.46 58.83 -39.08
CA GLN A 36 -22.41 59.38 -40.44
C GLN A 36 -22.86 58.32 -41.45
N SER A 37 -23.95 58.67 -42.12
CA SER A 37 -24.45 58.09 -43.35
C SER A 37 -23.64 58.59 -44.54
N SER A 38 -23.07 57.69 -45.32
CA SER A 38 -22.91 57.93 -46.77
C SER A 38 -23.28 56.67 -47.54
N VAL A 39 -24.12 56.90 -48.54
CA VAL A 39 -24.88 55.93 -49.31
C VAL A 39 -24.01 55.37 -50.42
N LEU A 40 -23.65 54.09 -50.34
CA LEU A 40 -23.40 53.21 -51.49
C LEU A 40 -23.69 51.76 -51.07
N THR A 41 -24.87 51.25 -51.41
CA THR A 41 -25.16 49.80 -51.41
C THR A 41 -24.59 49.15 -52.69
N PRO A 42 -24.08 47.90 -52.63
CA PRO A 42 -25.00 46.80 -52.90
C PRO A 42 -24.81 45.54 -52.03
N ARG A 43 -25.96 44.96 -51.66
CA ARG A 43 -26.21 43.54 -51.36
C ARG A 43 -25.42 42.89 -50.23
N THR A 44 -25.79 43.21 -48.99
CA THR A 44 -25.82 42.20 -47.92
C THR A 44 -27.10 41.39 -48.09
N SER A 45 -27.01 40.28 -48.81
CA SER A 45 -28.03 39.23 -48.73
C SER A 45 -28.19 38.82 -47.27
N LEU A 46 -29.34 39.10 -46.67
CA LEU A 46 -29.75 38.49 -45.41
C LEU A 46 -29.85 36.97 -45.64
N PRO A 47 -29.06 36.11 -44.96
CA PRO A 47 -29.37 34.70 -44.95
C PRO A 47 -30.59 34.50 -44.05
N VAL A 48 -31.77 34.58 -44.67
CA VAL A 48 -33.01 33.98 -44.16
C VAL A 48 -32.80 32.47 -44.11
N ARG A 49 -33.35 31.86 -43.05
CA ARG A 49 -33.43 30.42 -42.70
C ARG A 49 -32.39 29.92 -41.70
N ALA A 50 -32.95 29.55 -40.54
CA ALA A 50 -32.47 28.48 -39.69
C ALA A 50 -32.18 27.22 -40.53
N GLN A 51 -30.95 27.10 -41.04
CA GLN A 51 -30.38 25.83 -41.43
C GLN A 51 -29.63 25.27 -40.22
N PRO A 52 -29.80 23.98 -39.86
CA PRO A 52 -29.02 23.39 -38.78
C PRO A 52 -27.55 23.49 -39.17
N LYS A 53 -26.79 24.38 -38.50
CA LYS A 53 -25.35 24.48 -38.67
C LYS A 53 -24.78 23.10 -38.38
N LYS A 54 -24.29 22.40 -39.41
CA LYS A 54 -23.61 21.11 -39.24
C LYS A 54 -22.54 21.31 -38.16
N LYS A 55 -22.68 20.61 -37.03
CA LYS A 55 -21.68 20.65 -35.96
C LYS A 55 -20.34 20.29 -36.61
N LYS A 56 -19.37 21.20 -36.57
CA LYS A 56 -18.03 20.92 -37.09
C LYS A 56 -17.51 19.69 -36.36
N LYS A 57 -17.05 18.68 -37.12
CA LYS A 57 -16.34 17.53 -36.54
C LYS A 57 -15.18 18.08 -35.70
N VAL A 58 -14.96 17.50 -34.53
CA VAL A 58 -13.90 17.94 -33.61
C VAL A 58 -12.59 18.02 -34.39
N ASP A 59 -11.88 19.14 -34.26
CA ASP A 59 -10.63 19.35 -34.97
C ASP A 59 -9.62 18.27 -34.54
N VAL A 60 -9.08 17.50 -35.49
CA VAL A 60 -8.10 16.41 -35.22
C VAL A 60 -6.92 16.90 -34.38
N ARG A 61 -6.51 18.17 -34.57
CA ARG A 61 -5.45 18.83 -33.79
C ARG A 61 -5.81 19.01 -32.30
N LYS A 62 -7.10 19.25 -31.98
CA LYS A 62 -7.58 19.35 -30.58
C LYS A 62 -7.56 18.00 -29.90
N GLU A 63 -7.93 16.93 -30.61
CA GLU A 63 -7.86 15.56 -30.08
C GLU A 63 -6.41 15.12 -29.85
N GLN A 64 -5.49 15.42 -30.77
CA GLN A 64 -4.06 15.15 -30.60
C GLN A 64 -3.47 15.91 -29.41
N ALA A 65 -3.76 17.21 -29.30
CA ALA A 65 -3.32 18.01 -28.16
C ALA A 65 -3.89 17.50 -26.82
N GLN A 66 -5.13 16.99 -26.80
CA GLN A 66 -5.69 16.34 -25.62
C GLN A 66 -4.96 15.03 -25.29
N LYS A 67 -4.71 14.17 -26.28
CA LYS A 67 -3.94 12.93 -26.09
C LYS A 67 -2.54 13.21 -25.53
N ASP A 68 -1.85 14.21 -26.05
CA ASP A 68 -0.50 14.56 -25.58
C ASP A 68 -0.51 15.16 -24.17
N ARG A 69 -1.54 15.94 -23.81
CA ARG A 69 -1.74 16.41 -22.43
C ARG A 69 -2.00 15.24 -21.48
N MET A 70 -2.82 14.27 -21.88
CA MET A 70 -3.11 13.08 -21.07
C MET A 70 -1.86 12.21 -20.90
N LYS A 71 -1.09 11.97 -21.97
CA LYS A 71 0.21 11.28 -21.90
C LYS A 71 1.19 11.96 -20.95
N LYS A 72 1.26 13.30 -20.96
CA LYS A 72 2.11 14.05 -20.03
C LYS A 72 1.64 13.92 -18.58
N LYS A 73 0.33 13.83 -18.33
CA LYS A 73 -0.22 13.60 -16.97
C LYS A 73 0.06 12.17 -16.49
N LEU A 74 -0.13 11.15 -17.33
CA LEU A 74 0.23 9.76 -17.01
C LEU A 74 1.72 9.63 -16.68
N LYS A 75 2.60 10.18 -17.52
CA LYS A 75 4.04 10.21 -17.25
C LYS A 75 4.43 10.96 -15.97
N LYS A 76 3.59 11.84 -15.45
CA LYS A 76 3.81 12.52 -14.17
C LYS A 76 3.32 11.67 -13.00
N LEU A 77 2.18 10.99 -13.15
CA LEU A 77 1.64 10.07 -12.16
C LEU A 77 2.48 8.80 -12.03
N GLU A 78 2.95 8.23 -13.14
CA GLU A 78 3.89 7.09 -13.16
C GLU A 78 5.23 7.42 -12.51
N LYS A 79 5.65 8.69 -12.57
CA LYS A 79 6.88 9.18 -11.93
C LYS A 79 6.67 9.57 -10.47
N ALA A 80 5.42 9.76 -10.03
CA ALA A 80 5.15 10.06 -8.64
C ALA A 80 5.39 8.78 -7.83
N PRO A 81 6.11 8.85 -6.70
CA PRO A 81 6.33 7.68 -5.86
C PRO A 81 4.97 7.21 -5.30
N LEU A 82 4.71 5.91 -5.40
CA LEU A 82 3.52 5.30 -4.80
C LEU A 82 3.74 5.24 -3.28
N GLU A 83 2.78 5.75 -2.52
CA GLU A 83 2.78 5.58 -1.07
C GLU A 83 2.34 4.16 -0.72
N LEU A 84 3.01 3.50 0.23
CA LEU A 84 2.62 2.15 0.64
C LEU A 84 1.42 2.24 1.59
N ILE A 85 0.51 1.28 1.48
CA ILE A 85 -0.59 1.14 2.44
C ILE A 85 0.03 0.90 3.83
N PRO A 86 -0.34 1.69 4.85
CA PRO A 86 0.25 1.55 6.18
C PRO A 86 -0.19 0.23 6.84
N ILE A 87 0.73 -0.40 7.56
CA ILE A 87 0.46 -1.61 8.35
C ILE A 87 -0.09 -1.16 9.71
N GLU A 88 -1.40 -1.34 9.93
CA GLU A 88 -2.08 -0.87 11.14
C GLU A 88 -1.49 -1.46 12.43
N ASP A 89 -1.05 -2.73 12.41
CA ASP A 89 -0.53 -3.43 13.58
C ASP A 89 0.81 -2.90 14.09
N PHE A 90 1.60 -2.26 13.22
CA PHE A 90 2.87 -1.65 13.63
C PHE A 90 2.69 -0.27 14.26
N VAL A 91 1.56 0.39 13.97
CA VAL A 91 1.28 1.75 14.45
C VAL A 91 0.47 1.65 15.73
N THR A 92 1.07 1.99 16.88
CA THR A 92 0.36 2.03 18.16
C THR A 92 -0.81 3.02 18.09
N PRO A 93 -2.07 2.56 18.25
CA PRO A 93 -3.22 3.45 18.26
C PRO A 93 -3.15 4.49 19.39
N LEU A 94 -3.63 5.71 19.11
CA LEU A 94 -3.66 6.80 20.10
C LEU A 94 -4.38 6.44 21.40
N LYS A 95 -5.35 5.51 21.34
CA LYS A 95 -6.10 4.99 22.49
C LYS A 95 -5.21 4.40 23.60
N TYR A 96 -3.97 4.02 23.30
CA TYR A 96 -3.02 3.47 24.26
C TYR A 96 -2.03 4.50 24.82
N SER A 97 -2.06 5.75 24.34
CA SER A 97 -1.23 6.83 24.87
C SER A 97 -1.76 7.41 26.19
N ASP A 98 -3.02 7.13 26.53
CA ASP A 98 -3.65 7.58 27.77
C ASP A 98 -3.01 6.92 29.00
N SER A 99 -2.41 7.73 29.88
CA SER A 99 -1.77 7.25 31.12
C SER A 99 -2.75 6.65 32.13
N SER A 100 -4.06 6.93 32.01
CA SER A 100 -5.11 6.40 32.88
C SER A 100 -5.29 4.88 32.76
N ARG A 101 -4.84 4.28 31.65
CA ARG A 101 -4.95 2.84 31.39
C ARG A 101 -3.75 2.05 31.89
N VAL A 102 -2.71 2.72 32.42
CA VAL A 102 -1.49 2.09 32.90
C VAL A 102 -1.77 1.36 34.22
N ARG A 103 -1.47 0.06 34.27
CA ARG A 103 -1.54 -0.73 35.50
C ARG A 103 -0.21 -0.64 36.24
N SER A 104 -0.22 -0.24 37.51
CA SER A 104 0.98 -0.28 38.36
C SER A 104 1.39 -1.72 38.62
N LEU A 105 2.63 -2.06 38.31
CA LEU A 105 3.18 -3.40 38.58
C LEU A 105 3.76 -3.45 40.00
N PRO A 106 3.44 -4.50 40.78
CA PRO A 106 4.11 -4.69 42.07
C PRO A 106 5.60 -5.03 41.84
N PRO A 107 6.49 -4.62 42.76
CA PRO A 107 7.90 -5.03 42.70
C PRO A 107 7.99 -6.55 42.83
N LEU A 108 8.84 -7.16 42.01
CA LEU A 108 9.08 -8.61 42.05
C LEU A 108 9.96 -8.95 43.26
N SER A 109 9.66 -10.06 43.93
CA SER A 109 10.53 -10.60 44.97
C SER A 109 11.83 -11.14 44.33
N PRO A 110 12.96 -11.12 45.05
CA PRO A 110 14.23 -11.65 44.52
C PRO A 110 14.12 -13.13 44.11
N GLU A 111 13.42 -13.94 44.90
CA GLU A 111 13.15 -15.35 44.61
C GLU A 111 12.44 -15.55 43.27
N GLU A 112 11.44 -14.71 42.95
CA GLU A 112 10.75 -14.76 41.67
C GLU A 112 11.66 -14.38 40.51
N THR A 113 12.51 -13.37 40.68
CA THR A 113 13.46 -12.95 39.65
C THR A 113 14.48 -14.05 39.34
N GLU A 114 15.01 -14.71 40.37
CA GLU A 114 15.92 -15.83 40.23
C GLU A 114 15.24 -17.02 39.56
N ARG A 115 14.00 -17.36 39.98
CA ARG A 115 13.20 -18.42 39.35
C ARG A 115 13.01 -18.16 37.86
N ARG A 116 12.68 -16.93 37.46
CA ARG A 116 12.52 -16.54 36.05
C ARG A 116 13.84 -16.67 35.29
N ALA A 117 14.95 -16.19 35.87
CA ALA A 117 16.26 -16.30 35.26
C ALA A 117 16.70 -17.76 35.05
N LEU A 118 16.48 -18.62 36.04
CA LEU A 118 16.76 -20.06 35.93
C LEU A 118 15.88 -20.73 34.87
N LEU A 119 14.60 -20.38 34.79
CA LEU A 119 13.69 -20.88 33.78
C LEU A 119 14.14 -20.49 32.37
N LEU A 120 14.52 -19.23 32.17
CA LEU A 120 15.02 -18.73 30.89
C LEU A 120 16.32 -19.44 30.49
N LYS A 121 17.25 -19.66 31.42
CA LYS A 121 18.47 -20.44 31.15
C LYS A 121 18.14 -21.87 30.67
N LYS A 122 17.21 -22.55 31.36
CA LYS A 122 16.75 -23.89 30.96
C LYS A 122 16.08 -23.86 29.58
N TRP A 123 15.27 -22.84 29.31
CA TRP A 123 14.59 -22.66 28.02
C TRP A 123 15.57 -22.44 26.88
N CYS A 124 16.60 -21.61 27.07
CA CYS A 124 17.65 -21.41 26.08
C CYS A 124 18.37 -22.71 25.74
N LEU A 125 18.76 -23.49 26.76
CA LEU A 125 19.39 -24.80 26.55
C LEU A 125 18.46 -25.78 25.83
N PHE A 126 17.18 -25.80 26.17
CA PHE A 126 16.19 -26.63 25.50
C PHE A 126 16.05 -26.26 24.01
N LYS A 127 15.94 -24.96 23.71
CA LYS A 127 15.81 -24.47 22.33
C LYS A 127 17.07 -24.69 21.50
N GLN A 128 18.25 -24.57 22.12
CA GLN A 128 19.50 -24.94 21.47
C GLN A 128 19.52 -26.42 21.07
N LYS A 129 19.15 -27.32 21.99
CA LYS A 129 19.07 -28.76 21.69
C LYS A 129 18.07 -29.08 20.58
N GLN A 130 16.92 -28.39 20.58
CA GLN A 130 15.92 -28.53 19.52
C GLN A 130 16.49 -28.11 18.16
N ASP A 131 17.12 -26.94 18.07
CA ASP A 131 17.75 -26.42 16.85
C ASP A 131 18.89 -27.34 16.36
N GLU A 132 19.74 -27.83 17.26
CA GLU A 132 20.79 -28.79 16.92
C GLU A 132 20.22 -30.11 16.35
N ALA A 133 19.11 -30.60 16.90
CA ALA A 133 18.44 -31.80 16.39
C ALA A 133 17.80 -31.57 15.02
N GLU A 134 17.12 -30.45 14.82
CA GLU A 134 16.53 -30.07 13.54
C GLU A 134 17.60 -29.91 12.45
N LYS A 135 18.72 -29.25 12.77
CA LYS A 135 19.87 -29.10 11.85
C LYS A 135 20.46 -30.45 11.47
N LYS A 136 20.67 -31.36 12.43
CA LYS A 136 21.17 -32.71 12.15
C LYS A 136 20.22 -33.49 11.26
N ALA A 137 18.91 -33.40 11.51
CA ALA A 137 17.91 -34.06 10.67
C ALA A 137 17.95 -33.52 9.22
N ILE A 138 17.99 -32.21 9.04
CA ILE A 138 18.12 -31.58 7.71
C ILE A 138 19.42 -32.03 7.02
N GLN A 139 20.55 -32.03 7.74
CA GLN A 139 21.83 -32.50 7.20
C GLN A 139 21.73 -33.95 6.71
N SER A 140 21.18 -34.87 7.52
CA SER A 140 21.01 -36.27 7.12
C SER A 140 20.08 -36.45 5.91
N LEU A 141 19.03 -35.63 5.81
CA LEU A 141 18.11 -35.65 4.66
C LEU A 141 18.81 -35.17 3.39
N VAL A 142 19.64 -34.15 3.49
CA VAL A 142 20.40 -33.63 2.35
C VAL A 142 21.50 -34.61 1.93
N GLU A 143 22.23 -35.21 2.88
CA GLU A 143 23.26 -36.22 2.60
C GLU A 143 22.66 -37.44 1.90
N SER A 144 21.58 -37.99 2.44
CA SER A 144 20.86 -39.13 1.82
C SER A 144 20.30 -38.79 0.44
N GLN A 145 19.75 -37.58 0.23
CA GLN A 145 19.34 -37.11 -1.10
C GLN A 145 20.52 -37.08 -2.08
N GLN A 146 21.68 -36.58 -1.65
CA GLN A 146 22.88 -36.50 -2.50
C GLN A 146 23.46 -37.88 -2.83
N GLU A 147 23.48 -38.80 -1.87
CA GLU A 147 23.92 -40.18 -2.08
C GLU A 147 22.99 -40.89 -3.08
N ALA A 148 21.68 -40.80 -2.88
CA ALA A 148 20.68 -41.36 -3.80
C ALA A 148 20.85 -40.82 -5.23
N LEU A 149 21.12 -39.52 -5.41
CA LEU A 149 21.37 -38.95 -6.74
C LEU A 149 22.67 -39.43 -7.39
N LYS A 150 23.73 -39.67 -6.59
CA LYS A 150 24.99 -40.24 -7.10
C LYS A 150 24.79 -41.67 -7.58
N GLU A 151 24.09 -42.49 -6.80
CA GLU A 151 23.76 -43.88 -7.15
C GLU A 151 22.88 -43.93 -8.40
N LEU A 152 21.81 -43.13 -8.43
CA LEU A 152 20.89 -43.06 -9.57
C LEU A 152 21.59 -42.65 -10.87
N ARG A 153 22.62 -41.78 -10.78
CA ARG A 153 23.44 -41.41 -11.93
C ARG A 153 24.31 -42.56 -12.45
N LEU A 154 24.85 -43.39 -11.56
CA LEU A 154 25.63 -44.57 -11.93
C LEU A 154 24.76 -45.63 -12.60
N GLU A 155 23.50 -45.75 -12.18
CA GLU A 155 22.53 -46.70 -12.75
C GLU A 155 21.92 -46.20 -14.06
N SER A 156 21.53 -44.91 -14.14
CA SER A 156 20.88 -44.33 -15.31
C SER A 156 21.00 -42.80 -15.39
N GLU A 157 21.68 -42.31 -16.44
CA GLU A 157 21.84 -40.87 -16.65
C GLU A 157 20.52 -40.19 -17.09
N GLU A 158 19.63 -40.89 -17.79
CA GLU A 158 18.34 -40.34 -18.23
C GLU A 158 17.43 -39.97 -17.06
N LEU A 159 17.30 -40.85 -16.07
CA LEU A 159 16.51 -40.58 -14.86
C LEU A 159 17.15 -39.49 -14.00
N TYR A 160 18.48 -39.44 -13.95
CA TYR A 160 19.19 -38.38 -13.25
C TYR A 160 18.86 -37.01 -13.82
N GLN A 161 18.87 -36.87 -15.15
CA GLN A 161 18.49 -35.63 -15.82
C GLN A 161 17.05 -35.23 -15.52
N ALA A 162 16.13 -36.20 -15.51
CA ALA A 162 14.73 -35.94 -15.16
C ALA A 162 14.56 -35.51 -13.68
N ALA A 163 15.27 -36.16 -12.75
CA ALA A 163 15.15 -35.91 -11.31
C ALA A 163 15.69 -34.53 -10.85
N ILE A 164 16.64 -33.95 -11.59
CA ILE A 164 17.21 -32.62 -11.29
C ILE A 164 16.28 -31.48 -11.72
N LEU A 165 15.36 -31.73 -12.66
CA LEU A 165 14.43 -30.72 -13.12
C LEU A 165 13.54 -30.27 -11.97
N ARG A 166 13.25 -28.97 -11.93
CA ARG A 166 12.33 -28.41 -10.95
C ARG A 166 10.91 -28.80 -11.32
N ASP A 167 10.13 -29.21 -10.34
CA ASP A 167 8.70 -29.43 -10.51
C ASP A 167 7.99 -28.08 -10.67
N GLU A 168 7.37 -27.88 -11.84
CA GLU A 168 6.58 -26.67 -12.14
C GLU A 168 5.27 -26.63 -11.33
N GLY A 169 4.79 -27.79 -10.84
CA GLY A 169 3.57 -27.91 -10.03
C GLY A 169 3.75 -27.54 -8.56
N LEU A 170 4.98 -27.27 -8.11
CA LEU A 170 5.27 -26.97 -6.71
C LEU A 170 4.71 -25.61 -6.26
N PHE A 171 4.54 -24.66 -7.17
CA PHE A 171 4.03 -23.32 -6.86
C PHE A 171 2.74 -23.04 -7.62
N PRO A 172 1.68 -22.51 -6.97
CA PRO A 172 1.61 -22.07 -5.56
C PRO A 172 1.44 -23.23 -4.57
N PHE A 173 2.24 -23.25 -3.50
CA PHE A 173 2.11 -24.21 -2.40
C PHE A 173 1.30 -23.61 -1.24
N GLU A 174 0.17 -24.24 -0.91
CA GLU A 174 -0.70 -23.84 0.20
C GLU A 174 -0.82 -24.99 1.22
N ARG A 175 -0.67 -24.66 2.50
CA ARG A 175 -0.83 -25.62 3.59
C ARG A 175 -1.32 -24.91 4.85
N ASP A 176 -2.43 -25.38 5.38
CA ASP A 176 -2.95 -24.91 6.66
C ASP A 176 -2.11 -25.43 7.83
N GLY A 177 -1.99 -24.58 8.86
CA GLY A 177 -1.39 -24.97 10.13
C GLY A 177 -2.24 -26.01 10.88
N PRO A 178 -1.65 -26.77 11.82
CA PRO A 178 -2.40 -27.72 12.62
C PRO A 178 -3.44 -27.00 13.50
N SER A 179 -4.66 -27.57 13.60
CA SER A 179 -5.67 -27.10 14.54
C SER A 179 -5.43 -27.68 15.95
N TYR A 180 -5.88 -26.97 16.99
CA TYR A 180 -5.81 -27.49 18.36
C TYR A 180 -6.70 -28.72 18.56
N THR A 181 -7.83 -28.76 17.86
CA THR A 181 -8.80 -29.86 17.90
C THR A 181 -9.24 -30.18 16.46
N PRO A 182 -9.38 -31.47 16.09
CA PRO A 182 -9.88 -31.83 14.77
C PRO A 182 -11.36 -31.42 14.57
N PRO A 183 -11.83 -31.29 13.32
CA PRO A 183 -13.22 -30.97 13.02
C PRO A 183 -14.19 -32.03 13.56
N ILE A 184 -15.35 -31.56 14.06
CA ILE A 184 -16.43 -32.44 14.50
C ILE A 184 -17.33 -32.75 13.29
N PRO A 185 -17.56 -34.03 12.94
CA PRO A 185 -18.42 -34.38 11.81
C PRO A 185 -19.88 -34.02 12.12
N GLY A 186 -20.55 -33.35 11.16
CA GLY A 186 -21.95 -32.95 11.30
C GLY A 186 -22.19 -31.75 12.24
N TYR A 187 -21.17 -30.94 12.50
CA TYR A 187 -21.35 -29.69 13.21
C TYR A 187 -21.98 -28.63 12.31
N ASP A 188 -23.18 -28.16 12.68
CA ASP A 188 -23.88 -27.07 12.01
C ASP A 188 -23.60 -25.74 12.73
N PRO A 189 -22.76 -24.85 12.16
CA PRO A 189 -22.49 -23.55 12.76
C PRO A 189 -23.71 -22.61 12.67
N PRO A 190 -23.87 -21.67 13.61
CA PRO A 190 -24.94 -20.68 13.55
C PRO A 190 -24.78 -19.73 12.35
N GLU A 191 -25.90 -19.24 11.81
CA GLU A 191 -25.90 -18.28 10.71
C GLU A 191 -25.34 -16.91 11.14
N GLY A 192 -24.58 -16.28 10.24
CA GLY A 192 -23.98 -14.97 10.45
C GLY A 192 -23.67 -14.23 9.16
N LYS A 193 -23.38 -12.93 9.25
CA LYS A 193 -22.98 -12.09 8.11
C LYS A 193 -21.52 -11.66 8.27
N CYS A 194 -20.69 -11.92 7.26
CA CYS A 194 -19.34 -11.38 7.18
C CYS A 194 -19.38 -10.05 6.41
N VAL A 195 -19.12 -8.93 7.10
CA VAL A 195 -19.00 -7.61 6.48
C VAL A 195 -17.52 -7.21 6.52
N ASP A 196 -16.94 -6.96 5.35
CA ASP A 196 -15.58 -6.46 5.26
C ASP A 196 -15.52 -5.00 5.72
N ILE A 197 -14.68 -4.72 6.72
CA ILE A 197 -14.45 -3.40 7.31
C ILE A 197 -13.01 -2.93 7.11
N THR A 198 -12.26 -3.56 6.19
CA THR A 198 -10.91 -3.15 5.84
C THR A 198 -10.88 -1.71 5.32
N LYS A 199 -9.95 -0.90 5.84
CA LYS A 199 -9.82 0.50 5.45
C LYS A 199 -9.18 0.58 4.07
N VAL A 200 -9.86 1.22 3.12
CA VAL A 200 -9.31 1.51 1.80
C VAL A 200 -8.50 2.80 1.87
N TYR A 201 -7.21 2.70 1.54
CA TYR A 201 -6.30 3.84 1.47
C TYR A 201 -6.16 4.29 0.00
N THR A 202 -6.57 5.52 -0.30
CA THR A 202 -6.48 6.11 -1.64
C THR A 202 -5.31 7.09 -1.73
N GLN A 203 -4.57 7.04 -2.85
CA GLN A 203 -3.43 7.90 -3.18
C GLN A 203 -3.85 9.03 -4.13
#